data_AF-A0A443SC42-F1
#
_entry.id   AF-A0A443SC42-F1
#
_cell.length_a   1.000
_cell.length_b   1.000
_cell.length_c   1.000
_cell.angle_alpha   90.00
_cell.angle_beta   90.00
_cell.angle_gamma   90.00
#
_symmetry.space_group_name_H-M   'P 1'
#
loop_
_entity.id
_entity.type
_entity.pdbx_description
1 polymer ?
#
loop_
_entity_poly.entity_id
_entity_poly.type
_entity_poly.pdbx_seq_one_letter_code
_entity_poly.pdbx_strand_id
1 'polypeptide(L)'
;MEKQCHKFRWAFNTKLWNPRKHEFLYAFNCLQEEERERISRFVFRRDFKQALIGRLMMRKCVSTAFSLPSNGITFGRSEKGKPILDKDL
;
A
#
# COMPACT_ATOMS: atom_id res chain seq x y z
N MET A 1 -6.09 -24.84 14.56
CA MET A 1 -5.91 -23.38 14.50
C MET A 1 -6.98 -22.81 13.59
N GLU A 2 -7.99 -22.16 14.17
CA GLU A 2 -9.07 -21.54 13.40
C GLU A 2 -8.51 -20.39 12.56
N LYS A 3 -8.69 -20.47 11.23
CA LYS A 3 -8.30 -19.38 10.33
C LYS A 3 -9.29 -18.23 10.50
N GLN A 4 -8.94 -17.23 11.29
CA GLN A 4 -9.73 -16.01 11.36
C GLN A 4 -9.66 -15.27 10.02
N CYS A 5 -10.77 -15.26 9.28
CA CYS A 5 -10.85 -14.62 7.97
C CYS A 5 -11.33 -13.17 8.13
N HIS A 6 -10.39 -12.23 8.19
CA HIS A 6 -10.73 -10.81 8.18
C HIS A 6 -11.18 -10.38 6.78
N LYS A 7 -12.41 -9.84 6.68
CA LYS A 7 -12.97 -9.32 5.42
C LYS A 7 -12.96 -7.79 5.46
N PHE A 8 -12.20 -7.18 4.57
CA PHE A 8 -12.18 -5.73 4.40
C PHE A 8 -12.84 -5.32 3.09
N ARG A 9 -13.61 -4.22 3.14
CA ARG A 9 -14.22 -3.55 2.00
C ARG A 9 -13.96 -2.07 2.14
N TRP A 10 -12.85 -1.61 1.58
CA TRP A 10 -12.44 -0.21 1.65
C TRP A 10 -12.45 0.41 0.28
N ALA A 11 -12.85 1.68 0.24
CA ALA A 11 -12.75 2.54 -0.93
C ALA A 11 -12.13 3.86 -0.50
N PHE A 12 -11.38 4.49 -1.40
CA PHE A 12 -10.79 5.80 -1.15
C PHE A 12 -10.93 6.66 -2.40
N ASN A 13 -11.46 7.88 -2.21
CA ASN A 13 -11.64 8.82 -3.31
C ASN A 13 -10.38 9.65 -3.54
N THR A 14 -9.51 9.20 -4.45
CA THR A 14 -8.27 9.90 -4.79
C THR A 14 -8.47 11.24 -5.49
N LYS A 15 -9.67 11.52 -6.04
CA LYS A 15 -9.98 12.79 -6.70
C LYS A 15 -10.12 13.93 -5.70
N LEU A 16 -10.70 13.65 -4.54
CA LEU A 16 -10.86 14.60 -3.44
C LEU A 16 -9.60 14.70 -2.56
N TRP A 17 -8.63 13.80 -2.76
CA TRP A 17 -7.40 13.80 -1.99
C TRP A 17 -6.41 14.85 -2.51
N ASN A 18 -6.32 15.95 -1.76
CA ASN A 18 -5.43 17.08 -2.04
C ASN A 18 -4.42 17.31 -0.89
N PRO A 19 -3.45 16.39 -0.69
CA PRO A 19 -2.48 16.50 0.39
C PRO A 19 -1.52 17.66 0.15
N ARG A 20 -1.03 18.25 1.25
CA ARG A 20 0.13 19.14 1.23
C ARG A 20 1.39 18.35 0.84
N LYS A 21 2.43 19.07 0.39
CA LYS A 21 3.69 18.45 -0.06
C LYS A 21 4.29 17.50 1.00
N HIS A 22 4.31 17.90 2.27
CA HIS A 22 4.89 17.07 3.34
C HIS A 22 4.03 15.84 3.63
N GLU A 23 2.70 15.95 3.61
CA GLU A 23 1.79 14.80 3.79
C GLU A 23 1.95 13.79 2.67
N PHE A 24 2.09 14.29 1.44
CA PHE A 24 2.33 13.45 0.28
C PHE A 24 3.69 12.74 0.36
N LEU A 25 4.75 13.47 0.71
CA LEU A 25 6.10 12.90 0.88
C LEU A 25 6.12 11.86 1.99
N TYR A 26 5.44 12.12 3.12
CA TYR A 26 5.29 11.17 4.20
C TYR A 26 4.59 9.89 3.72
N ALA A 27 3.43 10.02 3.07
CA ALA A 27 2.70 8.90 2.51
C ALA A 27 3.53 8.10 1.50
N PHE A 28 4.30 8.77 0.66
CA PHE A 28 5.20 8.14 -0.31
C PHE A 28 6.35 7.38 0.38
N ASN A 29 6.91 7.95 1.45
CA ASN A 29 7.98 7.32 2.23
C ASN A 29 7.51 6.13 3.07
N CYS A 30 6.20 5.98 3.30
CA CYS A 30 5.63 4.78 3.88
C CYS A 30 5.62 3.57 2.93
N LEU A 31 6.15 3.66 1.70
CA LEU A 31 6.25 2.54 0.75
C LEU A 31 7.63 1.89 0.77
N GLN A 32 7.70 0.60 0.40
CA GLN A 32 8.97 -0.07 0.09
C GLN A 32 9.64 0.60 -1.12
N GLU A 33 10.97 0.57 -1.16
CA GLU A 33 11.76 1.26 -2.17
C GLU A 33 11.41 0.85 -3.60
N GLU A 34 11.33 -0.45 -3.87
CA GLU A 34 10.92 -1.01 -5.16
C GLU A 34 9.55 -0.48 -5.62
N GLU A 35 8.61 -0.29 -4.69
CA GLU A 35 7.29 0.25 -5.03
C GLU A 35 7.33 1.75 -5.26
N ARG A 36 8.18 2.50 -4.55
CA ARG A 36 8.43 3.92 -4.83
C ARG A 36 8.96 4.11 -6.24
N GLU A 37 9.95 3.32 -6.65
CA GLU A 37 10.50 3.33 -8.01
C GLU A 37 9.47 2.92 -9.06
N ARG A 38 8.60 1.96 -8.75
CA ARG A 38 7.59 1.50 -9.69
C ARG A 38 6.53 2.57 -9.93
N ILE A 39 6.02 3.18 -8.85
CA ILE A 39 4.97 4.19 -8.99
C ILE A 39 5.52 5.53 -9.49
N SER A 40 6.80 5.85 -9.28
CA SER A 40 7.41 7.07 -9.84
C SER A 40 7.46 7.07 -11.38
N ARG A 41 7.35 5.90 -12.02
CA ARG A 41 7.27 5.75 -13.49
C ARG A 41 5.91 6.16 -14.07
N PHE A 42 4.88 6.37 -13.25
CA PHE A 42 3.60 6.86 -13.76
C PHE A 42 3.73 8.29 -14.28
N VAL A 43 3.37 8.48 -15.55
CA VAL A 43 3.37 9.80 -16.20
C VAL A 43 2.25 10.70 -15.65
N PHE A 44 1.06 10.14 -15.42
CA PHE A 44 -0.07 10.91 -14.93
C PHE A 44 -0.16 10.88 -13.41
N ARG A 45 -0.30 12.07 -12.81
CA ARG A 45 -0.47 12.25 -11.36
C ARG A 45 -1.65 11.44 -10.78
N ARG A 46 -2.72 11.24 -11.56
CA ARG A 46 -3.89 10.47 -11.10
C ARG A 46 -3.54 8.99 -10.88
N ASP A 47 -2.75 8.42 -11.77
CA ASP A 47 -2.38 7.00 -11.74
C ASP A 47 -1.38 6.78 -10.60
N PHE A 48 -0.44 7.71 -10.44
CA PHE A 48 0.44 7.77 -9.27
C PHE A 48 -0.35 7.79 -7.96
N LYS A 49 -1.32 8.72 -7.82
CA LYS A 49 -2.13 8.85 -6.59
C LYS A 49 -2.91 7.56 -6.30
N GLN A 50 -3.50 6.95 -7.33
CA GLN A 50 -4.23 5.69 -7.19
C GLN A 50 -3.31 4.55 -6.74
N ALA A 51 -2.13 4.43 -7.33
CA ALA A 51 -1.16 3.40 -6.95
C ALA A 51 -0.63 3.59 -5.52
N LEU A 52 -0.30 4.83 -5.14
CA LEU A 52 0.15 5.19 -3.79
C LEU A 52 -0.90 4.82 -2.73
N ILE A 53 -2.14 5.29 -2.91
CA ILE A 53 -3.22 5.01 -1.97
C ILE A 53 -3.53 3.51 -1.90
N GLY A 54 -3.60 2.82 -3.05
CA GLY A 54 -3.84 1.37 -3.06
C GLY A 54 -2.78 0.62 -2.25
N ARG A 55 -1.51 1.03 -2.35
CA ARG A 55 -0.41 0.47 -1.57
C ARG A 55 -0.52 0.74 -0.07
N LEU A 56 -0.89 1.96 0.31
CA LEU A 56 -1.12 2.31 1.72
C LEU A 56 -2.31 1.57 2.33
N MET A 57 -3.40 1.42 1.57
CA MET A 57 -4.56 0.64 1.97
C MET A 57 -4.20 -0.82 2.20
N MET A 58 -3.39 -1.42 1.32
CA MET A 58 -2.90 -2.79 1.53
C MET A 58 -2.07 -2.92 2.80
N ARG A 59 -1.11 -2.01 3.04
CA ARG A 59 -0.32 -1.98 4.29
C ARG A 59 -1.21 -1.86 5.52
N LYS A 60 -2.18 -0.93 5.50
CA LYS A 60 -3.11 -0.73 6.61
C LYS A 60 -4.02 -1.94 6.83
N CYS A 61 -4.44 -2.61 5.77
CA CYS A 61 -5.26 -3.82 5.84
C CYS A 61 -4.52 -4.92 6.59
N VAL A 62 -3.27 -5.22 6.21
CA VAL A 62 -2.44 -6.23 6.88
C VAL A 62 -2.12 -5.83 8.31
N SER A 63 -1.72 -4.56 8.54
CA SER A 63 -1.46 -4.05 9.89
C SER A 63 -2.68 -4.21 10.81
N THR A 64 -3.88 -3.97 10.29
CA THR A 64 -5.13 -4.10 11.06
C THR A 64 -5.53 -5.57 11.26
N ALA A 65 -5.32 -6.42 10.26
CA ALA A 65 -5.66 -7.84 10.33
C ALA A 65 -4.75 -8.63 11.29
N PHE A 66 -3.45 -8.32 11.29
CA PHE A 66 -2.45 -9.06 12.06
C PHE A 66 -1.95 -8.29 13.30
N SER A 67 -2.48 -7.09 13.55
CA SER A 67 -2.03 -6.20 14.63
C SER A 67 -0.51 -5.91 14.61
N LEU A 68 0.06 -5.86 13.39
CA LEU A 68 1.50 -5.65 13.18
C LEU A 68 1.82 -4.18 12.90
N PRO A 69 3.01 -3.69 13.31
CA PRO A 69 3.47 -2.37 12.94
C PRO A 69 3.69 -2.29 11.43
N SER A 70 3.22 -1.20 10.80
CA SER A 70 3.26 -1.01 9.35
C SER A 70 4.65 -1.12 8.72
N ASN A 71 5.69 -0.82 9.50
CA ASN A 71 7.09 -0.81 9.07
C ASN A 71 7.65 -2.22 8.86
N GLY A 72 7.16 -3.21 9.62
CA GLY A 72 7.59 -4.61 9.47
C GLY A 72 6.90 -5.36 8.33
N ILE A 73 5.89 -4.75 7.70
CA ILE A 73 5.11 -5.40 6.64
C ILE A 73 5.85 -5.26 5.31
N THR A 74 6.33 -6.38 4.78
CA THR A 74 6.94 -6.50 3.46
C THR A 74 5.98 -7.17 2.48
N PHE A 75 5.93 -6.64 1.26
CA PHE A 75 5.20 -7.26 0.16
C PHE A 75 6.19 -7.69 -0.92
N GLY A 76 6.04 -8.94 -1.36
CA GLY A 76 6.61 -9.41 -2.61
C GLY A 76 5.64 -9.27 -3.78
N ARG A 77 6.06 -9.76 -4.94
CA ARG A 77 5.21 -9.90 -6.13
C ARG A 77 5.30 -11.32 -6.67
N SER A 78 4.18 -11.83 -7.17
CA SER A 78 4.22 -13.03 -8.00
C SER A 78 4.87 -12.73 -9.35
N GLU A 79 5.22 -13.79 -10.09
CA GLU A 79 5.67 -13.72 -11.48
C GLU A 79 4.73 -12.91 -12.38
N LYS A 80 3.42 -12.94 -12.09
CA LYS A 80 2.38 -12.20 -12.83
C LYS A 80 2.15 -10.78 -12.28
N GLY A 81 2.99 -10.32 -11.36
CA GLY A 81 2.91 -8.98 -10.78
C GLY A 81 1.81 -8.77 -9.74
N LYS A 82 1.21 -9.83 -9.19
CA LYS A 82 0.24 -9.68 -8.09
C LYS A 82 1.00 -9.40 -6.79
N PRO A 83 0.64 -8.38 -6.00
CA PRO A 83 1.25 -8.17 -4.69
C PRO A 83 0.87 -9.31 -3.74
N ILE A 84 1.86 -9.89 -3.07
CA ILE A 84 1.70 -10.97 -2.11
C ILE A 84 2.37 -10.54 -0.81
N LEU A 85 1.76 -10.84 0.32
CA LEU A 85 2.37 -10.63 1.63
C LEU A 85 3.55 -11.59 1.76
N ASP A 86 4.71 -11.06 2.11
CA ASP A 86 5.87 -11.93 2.31
C ASP A 86 5.63 -12.87 3.49
N LYS A 87 6.22 -14.07 3.44
CA LYS A 87 5.96 -15.13 4.42
C LYS A 87 6.78 -14.96 5.70
N ASP A 88 7.78 -14.09 5.70
CA ASP A 88 8.74 -13.91 6.79
C ASP A 88 8.25 -12.92 7.87
N LEU A 89 6.92 -12.84 8.08
CA LEU A 89 6.29 -12.05 9.13
C LEU A 89 6.30 -12.75 10.49
#